data_AF-A0A6F9CDB7-F1
#
_entry.id   AF-A0A6F9CDB7-F1
#
_cell.length_a   1.000
_cell.length_b   1.000
_cell.length_c   1.000
_cell.angle_alpha   90.00
_cell.angle_beta   90.00
_cell.angle_gamma   90.00
#
_symmetry.space_group_name_H-M   'P 1'
#
loop_
_entity.id
_entity.type
_entity.pdbx_description
1 polymer ?
#
loop_
_entity_poly.entity_id
_entity_poly.type
_entity_poly.pdbx_seq_one_letter_code
_entity_poly.pdbx_strand_id
1 'polypeptide(L)'
;MENRQTILTSLIVILMALTRLSEGGYVAPCNRLKFDHYVHGYCLPNFNQSMEASNYQHRCPWPTFKGSYIMLKHCVDEVATITRCVEPSLKDDIFLEVHQMFFSLCSRVEDPAFAVLMLLILPCIITTLLLPLSCVHLTTCNTSTGL
;
A
#
# COMPACT_ATOMS: atom_id res chain seq x y z
N MET A 1 -35.44 22.67 53.75
CA MET A 1 -35.10 22.98 52.34
C MET A 1 -33.90 22.17 51.85
N GLU A 2 -32.95 21.84 52.73
CA GLU A 2 -31.82 20.93 52.52
C GLU A 2 -32.20 19.62 51.81
N ASN A 3 -33.16 18.87 52.37
CA ASN A 3 -33.56 17.53 51.89
C ASN A 3 -34.07 17.50 50.44
N ARG A 4 -34.78 18.54 50.01
CA ARG A 4 -35.29 18.62 48.63
C ARG A 4 -34.15 18.85 47.64
N GLN A 5 -33.16 19.65 48.02
CA GLN A 5 -31.98 19.91 47.20
C GLN A 5 -31.11 18.66 47.10
N THR A 6 -30.93 17.90 48.19
CA THR A 6 -30.15 16.65 48.18
C THR A 6 -30.81 15.55 47.35
N ILE A 7 -32.14 15.46 47.37
CA ILE A 7 -32.89 14.51 46.53
C ILE A 7 -32.76 14.90 45.05
N LEU A 8 -32.90 16.19 44.74
CA LEU A 8 -32.76 16.70 43.37
C LEU A 8 -31.34 16.46 42.83
N THR A 9 -30.30 16.74 43.62
CA THR A 9 -28.92 16.48 43.18
C THR A 9 -28.64 15.00 43.01
N SER A 10 -29.15 14.15 43.90
CA SER A 10 -29.01 12.69 43.79
C SER A 10 -29.70 12.14 42.54
N LEU A 11 -30.91 12.60 42.23
CA LEU A 11 -31.63 12.21 41.00
C LEU A 11 -30.89 12.67 39.74
N ILE A 12 -30.34 13.88 39.73
CA ILE A 12 -29.54 14.38 38.60
C ILE A 12 -28.28 13.52 38.43
N VAL A 13 -27.57 13.17 39.50
CA VAL A 13 -26.37 12.31 39.42
C VAL A 13 -26.73 10.91 38.91
N ILE A 14 -27.86 10.34 39.35
CA ILE A 14 -28.35 9.05 38.86
C ILE A 14 -28.73 9.13 37.38
N LEU A 15 -29.43 10.18 36.94
CA LEU A 15 -29.76 10.40 35.53
C LEU A 15 -28.52 10.57 34.65
N MET A 16 -27.51 11.29 35.16
CA MET A 16 -26.22 11.44 34.48
C MET A 16 -25.47 10.10 34.40
N ALA A 17 -25.52 9.27 35.45
CA ALA A 17 -24.92 7.94 35.43
C ALA A 17 -25.65 6.97 34.47
N LEU A 18 -26.98 7.04 34.39
CA LEU A 18 -27.81 6.22 33.49
C LEU A 18 -27.64 6.62 32.02
N THR A 19 -27.44 7.90 31.73
CA THR A 19 -27.19 8.40 30.36
C THR A 19 -25.76 8.12 29.88
N ARG A 20 -24.79 7.94 30.79
CA ARG A 20 -23.40 7.57 30.47
C ARG A 20 -23.20 6.08 30.10
N LEU A 21 -24.26 5.27 30.11
CA LEU A 21 -24.19 3.82 29.88
C LEU A 21 -24.47 3.36 28.44
N SER A 22 -24.71 4.24 27.47
CA SER A 22 -25.07 3.78 26.13
C SER A 22 -24.71 4.73 24.98
N GLU A 23 -23.42 4.91 24.72
CA GLU A 23 -22.94 5.18 23.34
C GLU A 23 -21.64 4.39 23.01
N GLY A 24 -21.40 3.28 23.71
CA GLY A 24 -20.52 2.24 23.20
C GLY A 24 -21.29 1.39 22.20
N GLY A 25 -21.49 1.90 20.97
CA GLY A 25 -22.14 1.12 19.92
C GLY A 25 -21.47 -0.24 19.80
N TYR A 26 -22.23 -1.33 20.05
CA TYR A 26 -21.73 -2.69 19.88
C TYR A 26 -21.35 -2.89 18.41
N VAL A 27 -20.06 -2.75 18.11
CA VAL A 27 -19.50 -3.13 16.82
C VAL A 27 -19.41 -4.65 16.85
N ALA A 28 -20.27 -5.34 16.09
CA ALA A 28 -20.14 -6.79 16.02
C ALA A 28 -18.75 -7.15 15.47
N PRO A 29 -18.09 -8.17 16.03
CA PRO A 29 -16.73 -8.53 15.67
C PRO A 29 -16.63 -8.95 14.20
N CYS A 30 -15.41 -8.89 13.67
CA CYS A 30 -15.10 -9.42 12.34
C CYS A 30 -15.62 -10.85 12.18
N ASN A 31 -16.41 -11.08 11.14
CA ASN A 31 -16.87 -12.42 10.78
C ASN A 31 -15.92 -13.03 9.74
N ARG A 32 -14.83 -13.62 10.22
CA ARG A 32 -13.79 -14.22 9.37
C ARG A 32 -14.32 -15.31 8.44
N LEU A 33 -15.19 -16.19 8.94
CA LEU A 33 -15.79 -17.26 8.12
C LEU A 33 -16.57 -16.70 6.92
N LYS A 34 -17.32 -15.62 7.14
CA LYS A 34 -18.09 -14.94 6.08
C LYS A 34 -17.17 -14.16 5.14
N PHE A 35 -16.10 -13.57 5.64
CA PHE A 35 -15.06 -12.93 4.83
C PHE A 35 -14.44 -13.95 3.86
N ASP A 36 -13.89 -15.05 4.40
CA ASP A 36 -13.23 -16.09 3.60
C ASP A 36 -14.22 -16.67 2.58
N HIS A 37 -15.44 -17.02 3.01
CA HIS A 37 -16.48 -17.55 2.12
C HIS A 37 -16.78 -16.61 0.94
N TYR A 38 -16.88 -15.30 1.18
CA TYR A 38 -17.17 -14.36 0.10
C TYR A 38 -15.97 -14.05 -0.78
N VAL A 39 -14.76 -13.93 -0.21
CA VAL A 39 -13.55 -13.71 -1.00
C VAL A 39 -13.30 -14.88 -1.94
N HIS A 40 -13.32 -16.12 -1.44
CA HIS A 40 -13.10 -17.32 -2.25
C HIS A 40 -14.29 -17.65 -3.16
N GLY A 41 -15.51 -17.32 -2.76
CA GLY A 41 -16.72 -17.60 -3.55
C GLY A 41 -17.04 -16.57 -4.64
N TYR A 42 -16.61 -15.31 -4.49
CA TYR A 42 -17.04 -14.21 -5.37
C TYR A 42 -15.88 -13.38 -5.93
N CYS A 43 -14.88 -13.02 -5.11
CA CYS A 43 -13.80 -12.15 -5.54
C CYS A 43 -12.75 -12.90 -6.37
N LEU A 44 -12.24 -14.02 -5.85
CA LEU A 44 -11.18 -14.79 -6.49
C LEU A 44 -11.57 -15.47 -7.81
N PRO A 45 -12.78 -16.04 -7.99
CA PRO A 45 -13.12 -16.73 -9.24
C PRO A 45 -12.98 -15.87 -10.50
N ASN A 46 -13.47 -14.63 -10.45
CA ASN A 46 -13.38 -13.68 -11.58
C ASN A 46 -11.91 -13.31 -11.88
N PHE A 47 -11.12 -13.15 -10.82
CA PHE A 47 -9.69 -12.86 -10.96
C PHE A 47 -8.92 -14.05 -11.55
N ASN A 48 -9.18 -15.26 -11.05
CA ASN A 48 -8.54 -16.49 -11.53
C ASN A 48 -8.85 -16.74 -13.00
N GLN A 49 -10.12 -16.59 -13.41
CA GLN A 49 -10.50 -16.70 -14.82
C GLN A 49 -9.75 -15.70 -15.70
N SER A 50 -9.60 -14.45 -15.23
CA SER A 50 -8.84 -13.43 -15.94
C SER A 50 -7.35 -13.80 -16.04
N MET A 51 -6.78 -14.37 -14.98
CA MET A 51 -5.39 -14.82 -14.97
C MET A 51 -5.16 -16.01 -15.88
N GLU A 52 -6.02 -17.02 -15.88
CA GLU A 52 -5.94 -18.20 -16.76
C GLU A 52 -6.04 -17.83 -18.24
N ALA A 53 -6.87 -16.84 -18.57
CA ALA A 53 -6.93 -16.28 -19.92
C ALA A 53 -5.66 -15.50 -20.30
N SER A 54 -4.84 -15.13 -19.33
CA SER A 54 -3.55 -14.49 -19.55
C SER A 54 -2.44 -15.54 -19.57
N ASN A 55 -1.42 -15.35 -20.42
CA ASN A 55 -0.26 -16.25 -20.46
C ASN A 55 0.71 -15.96 -19.28
N TYR A 56 0.16 -15.94 -18.05
CA TYR A 56 0.80 -15.37 -16.87
C TYR A 56 2.11 -16.08 -16.49
N GLN A 57 2.16 -17.40 -16.72
CA GLN A 57 3.30 -18.25 -16.40
C GLN A 57 4.57 -17.89 -17.19
N HIS A 58 4.44 -17.23 -18.35
CA HIS A 58 5.57 -16.95 -19.23
C HIS A 58 5.85 -15.47 -19.45
N ARG A 59 4.90 -14.58 -19.16
CA ARG A 59 5.00 -13.17 -19.55
C ARG A 59 4.93 -12.17 -18.42
N CYS A 60 4.64 -12.60 -17.18
CA CYS A 60 4.47 -11.70 -16.04
C CYS A 60 3.67 -10.46 -16.43
N PRO A 61 2.35 -10.60 -16.63
CA PRO A 61 1.53 -9.76 -17.50
C PRO A 61 1.28 -8.34 -16.98
N TRP A 62 2.10 -7.87 -16.05
CA TRP A 62 2.16 -6.49 -15.61
C TRP A 62 2.78 -5.60 -16.69
N PRO A 63 2.22 -4.41 -17.01
CA PRO A 63 1.10 -3.73 -16.37
C PRO A 63 -0.28 -4.05 -16.97
N THR A 64 -0.37 -4.85 -18.03
CA THR A 64 -1.62 -5.17 -18.74
C THR A 64 -2.69 -5.73 -17.80
N PHE A 65 -2.31 -6.55 -16.81
CA PHE A 65 -3.22 -7.18 -15.86
C PHE A 65 -3.60 -6.29 -14.65
N LYS A 66 -3.08 -5.07 -14.57
CA LYS A 66 -3.32 -4.14 -13.45
C LYS A 66 -4.82 -3.89 -13.21
N GLY A 67 -5.63 -3.84 -14.26
CA GLY A 67 -7.08 -3.61 -14.16
C GLY A 67 -7.80 -4.69 -13.35
N SER A 68 -7.59 -5.97 -13.68
CA SER A 68 -8.19 -7.11 -12.98
C SER A 68 -7.73 -7.21 -11.52
N TYR A 69 -6.46 -6.87 -11.24
CA TYR A 69 -5.96 -6.80 -9.86
C TYR A 69 -6.63 -5.68 -9.05
N ILE A 70 -6.86 -4.52 -9.65
CA ILE A 70 -7.61 -3.43 -9.00
C ILE A 70 -9.05 -3.85 -8.70
N MET A 71 -9.70 -4.55 -9.63
CA MET A 71 -11.05 -5.09 -9.40
C MET A 71 -11.08 -6.09 -8.25
N LEU A 72 -10.12 -7.03 -8.19
CA LEU A 72 -9.98 -7.95 -7.06
C LEU A 72 -9.84 -7.17 -5.75
N LYS A 73 -8.97 -6.16 -5.72
CA LYS A 73 -8.74 -5.34 -4.53
C LYS A 73 -10.02 -4.66 -4.06
N HIS A 74 -10.76 -4.01 -4.97
CA HIS A 74 -12.02 -3.39 -4.63
C HIS A 74 -13.03 -4.40 -4.06
N CYS A 75 -13.16 -5.58 -4.68
CA CYS A 75 -14.04 -6.64 -4.17
C CYS A 75 -13.67 -7.07 -2.75
N VAL A 76 -12.38 -7.30 -2.48
CA VAL A 76 -11.89 -7.68 -1.14
C VAL A 76 -12.13 -6.57 -0.12
N ASP A 77 -11.92 -5.30 -0.48
CA ASP A 77 -12.18 -4.16 0.39
C ASP A 77 -13.69 -3.99 0.70
N GLU A 78 -14.57 -4.26 -0.28
CA GLU A 78 -16.03 -4.27 -0.06
C GLU A 78 -16.45 -5.41 0.87
N VAL A 79 -15.95 -6.63 0.64
CA VAL A 79 -16.23 -7.79 1.50
C VAL A 79 -15.73 -7.54 2.92
N ALA A 80 -14.51 -7.05 3.09
CA ALA A 80 -13.94 -6.64 4.38
C ALA A 80 -14.85 -5.67 5.13
N THR A 81 -15.41 -4.69 4.41
CA THR A 81 -16.34 -3.71 4.99
C THR A 81 -17.63 -4.37 5.45
N ILE A 82 -18.25 -5.22 4.61
CA ILE A 82 -19.52 -5.89 4.89
C ILE A 82 -19.39 -6.90 6.05
N THR A 83 -18.24 -7.56 6.18
CA THR A 83 -17.97 -8.55 7.24
C THR A 83 -17.31 -7.97 8.48
N ARG A 84 -17.05 -6.64 8.48
CA ARG A 84 -16.34 -5.90 9.53
C ARG A 84 -14.92 -6.43 9.79
N CYS A 85 -14.28 -6.98 8.77
CA CYS A 85 -12.93 -7.50 8.80
C CYS A 85 -11.97 -6.54 8.09
N VAL A 86 -11.80 -5.35 8.67
CA VAL A 86 -10.99 -4.26 8.07
C VAL A 86 -9.49 -4.34 8.39
N GLU A 87 -9.10 -5.32 9.20
CA GLU A 87 -7.70 -5.54 9.59
C GLU A 87 -6.83 -5.79 8.34
N PRO A 88 -5.71 -5.07 8.17
CA PRO A 88 -4.85 -5.23 7.00
C PRO A 88 -4.33 -6.65 6.79
N SER A 89 -3.93 -7.33 7.88
CA SER A 89 -3.32 -8.66 7.83
C SER A 89 -4.20 -9.71 7.16
N LEU A 90 -5.52 -9.61 7.33
CA LEU A 90 -6.45 -10.56 6.72
C LEU A 90 -6.51 -10.39 5.20
N LYS A 91 -6.39 -9.16 4.70
CA LYS A 91 -6.31 -8.90 3.26
C LYS A 91 -4.94 -9.29 2.71
N ASP A 92 -3.89 -9.05 3.49
CA ASP A 92 -2.52 -9.39 3.10
C ASP A 92 -2.36 -10.89 2.85
N ASP A 93 -3.00 -11.75 3.66
CA ASP A 93 -3.00 -13.21 3.45
C ASP A 93 -3.60 -13.59 2.08
N ILE A 94 -4.73 -12.98 1.68
CA ILE A 94 -5.37 -13.21 0.39
C ILE A 94 -4.47 -12.77 -0.77
N PHE A 95 -3.88 -11.57 -0.66
CA PHE A 95 -2.99 -11.08 -1.71
C PHE A 95 -1.70 -11.89 -1.78
N LEU A 96 -1.19 -12.37 -0.64
CA LEU A 96 -0.03 -13.25 -0.61
C LEU A 96 -0.31 -14.56 -1.36
N GLU A 97 -1.47 -15.18 -1.15
CA GLU A 97 -1.90 -16.38 -1.90
C GLU A 97 -1.93 -16.11 -3.41
N VAL A 98 -2.52 -14.98 -3.83
CA VAL A 98 -2.55 -14.56 -5.23
C VAL A 98 -1.14 -14.36 -5.80
N HIS A 99 -0.25 -13.71 -5.06
CA HIS A 99 1.15 -13.50 -5.47
C HIS A 99 1.90 -14.82 -5.61
N GLN A 100 1.73 -15.76 -4.68
CA GLN A 100 2.35 -17.07 -4.74
C GLN A 100 1.82 -17.90 -5.93
N MET A 101 0.50 -17.87 -6.16
CA MET A 101 -0.12 -18.67 -7.22
C MET A 101 0.22 -18.19 -8.61
N PHE A 102 0.19 -16.86 -8.84
CA PHE A 102 0.26 -16.32 -10.20
C PHE A 102 1.52 -15.53 -10.52
N PHE A 103 2.26 -15.07 -9.51
CA PHE A 103 3.41 -14.17 -9.68
C PHE A 103 4.71 -14.72 -9.10
N SER A 104 4.73 -15.98 -8.64
CA SER A 104 5.93 -16.60 -8.03
C SER A 104 7.14 -16.67 -8.97
N LEU A 105 6.91 -16.77 -10.27
CA LEU A 105 7.96 -16.79 -11.29
C LEU A 105 8.32 -15.40 -11.84
N CYS A 106 7.66 -14.35 -11.36
CA CYS A 106 7.92 -12.99 -11.81
C CYS A 106 9.11 -12.42 -11.06
N SER A 107 10.19 -12.17 -11.80
CA SER A 107 11.38 -11.51 -11.27
C SER A 107 11.04 -10.11 -10.79
N ARG A 108 11.54 -9.77 -9.61
CA ARG A 108 11.60 -8.40 -9.10
C ARG A 108 12.34 -7.54 -10.14
N VAL A 109 11.96 -6.26 -10.27
CA VAL A 109 12.84 -5.29 -10.94
C VAL A 109 14.14 -5.28 -10.13
N GLU A 110 15.20 -5.83 -10.72
CA GLU A 110 16.54 -5.82 -10.14
C GLU A 110 17.29 -4.61 -10.66
N ASP A 111 18.12 -4.04 -9.80
CA ASP A 111 19.07 -3.03 -10.23
C ASP A 111 20.00 -3.63 -11.30
N PRO A 112 20.42 -2.84 -12.30
CA PRO A 112 21.37 -3.31 -13.29
C PRO A 112 22.65 -3.80 -12.59
N ALA A 113 23.29 -4.81 -13.18
CA ALA A 113 24.53 -5.37 -12.63
C ALA A 113 25.52 -4.25 -12.25
N PHE A 114 26.25 -4.44 -11.15
CA PHE A 114 27.16 -3.42 -10.59
C PHE A 114 28.09 -2.80 -11.64
N ALA A 115 28.59 -3.59 -12.59
CA ALA A 115 29.42 -3.08 -13.69
C ALA A 115 28.69 -2.06 -14.59
N VAL A 116 27.43 -2.31 -14.91
CA VAL A 116 26.58 -1.40 -15.69
C VAL A 116 26.29 -0.13 -14.88
N LEU A 117 25.99 -0.27 -13.60
CA LEU A 117 25.79 0.87 -12.71
C LEU A 117 27.04 1.75 -12.64
N MET A 118 28.23 1.16 -12.52
CA MET A 118 29.51 1.88 -12.53
C MET A 118 29.75 2.61 -13.86
N LEU A 119 29.44 1.98 -14.99
CA LEU A 119 29.53 2.61 -16.31
C LEU A 119 28.57 3.81 -16.44
N LEU A 120 27.39 3.74 -15.84
CA LEU A 120 26.43 4.85 -15.83
C LEU A 120 26.90 6.01 -14.94
N ILE A 121 27.62 5.74 -13.85
CA ILE A 121 28.15 6.77 -12.94
C ILE A 121 29.43 7.42 -13.47
N LEU A 122 30.22 6.70 -14.27
CA LEU A 122 31.53 7.14 -14.75
C LEU A 122 31.53 8.52 -15.48
N PRO A 123 30.58 8.85 -16.37
CA PRO A 123 30.51 10.17 -17.01
C PRO A 123 30.34 11.31 -16.02
N CYS A 124 29.57 11.11 -14.95
CA CYS A 124 29.41 12.10 -13.89
C CYS A 124 30.75 12.38 -13.22
N ILE A 125 31.50 11.32 -12.87
CA ILE A 125 32.84 11.47 -12.27
C ILE A 125 33.80 12.22 -13.21
N ILE A 126 33.83 11.83 -14.49
CA ILE A 126 34.71 12.46 -15.50
C ILE A 126 34.38 13.95 -15.66
N THR A 127 33.10 14.29 -15.81
CA THR A 127 32.67 15.68 -15.95
C THR A 127 32.99 16.49 -14.70
N THR A 128 32.70 15.99 -13.50
CA THR A 128 33.04 16.67 -12.24
C THR A 128 34.54 16.90 -12.09
N LEU A 129 35.38 15.98 -12.55
CA LEU A 129 36.83 16.11 -12.46
C LEU A 129 37.42 17.04 -13.54
N LEU A 130 36.91 16.97 -14.78
CA LEU A 130 37.46 17.72 -15.91
C LEU A 130 36.92 19.16 -16.01
N LEU A 131 35.71 19.44 -15.54
CA LEU A 131 35.11 20.77 -15.59
C LEU A 131 35.98 21.85 -14.92
N PRO A 132 36.48 21.68 -13.67
CA PRO A 132 37.35 22.67 -13.05
C PRO A 132 38.66 22.88 -13.80
N LEU A 133 39.27 21.80 -14.30
CA LEU A 133 40.53 21.86 -15.05
C LEU A 133 40.36 22.61 -16.37
N SER A 134 39.29 22.31 -17.10
CA SER A 134 38.96 23.00 -18.35
C SER A 134 38.61 24.48 -18.11
N CYS A 135 37.87 24.80 -17.05
CA CYS A 135 37.60 26.19 -16.66
C CYS A 135 38.88 26.97 -16.34
N VAL A 136 39.80 26.39 -15.56
CA VAL A 136 41.09 27.02 -15.24
C VAL A 136 41.93 27.22 -16.50
N HIS A 137 42.00 26.22 -17.38
CA HIS A 137 42.76 26.33 -18.63
C HIS A 137 42.19 27.41 -19.57
N LEU A 138 40.86 27.49 -19.70
CA LEU A 138 40.19 28.50 -20.53
C LEU A 138 40.37 29.91 -19.97
N THR A 139 40.27 30.08 -18.65
CA THR A 139 40.48 31.37 -17.98
C THR A 139 41.93 31.85 -18.06
N THR A 140 42.91 30.96 -17.84
CA THR A 140 44.34 31.30 -17.99
C THR A 140 44.73 31.59 -19.44
N CYS A 141 44.16 30.87 -20.41
CA CYS A 141 44.40 31.14 -21.84
C CYS A 141 43.85 32.52 -22.25
N ASN A 142 42.64 32.90 -21.81
CA ASN A 142 42.06 34.21 -22.08
C ASN A 142 42.85 35.37 -21.45
N THR A 143 43.47 35.16 -20.28
CA THR A 143 44.34 36.18 -19.68
C THR A 143 45.67 36.36 -20.40
N SER A 144 46.14 35.33 -21.14
CA SER A 144 47.42 35.38 -21.86
C SER A 144 47.34 36.08 -23.23
N THR A 145 46.15 36.16 -23.83
CA THR A 145 45.90 36.79 -25.13
C THR A 145 45.40 38.24 -25.04
N GLY A 146 45.24 38.77 -23.81
CA GLY A 146 44.68 40.10 -23.53
C GLY A 146 45.70 41.15 -23.07
N LEU A 147 46.99 40.99 -23.39
CA LEU A 147 48.04 41.99 -23.16
C LEU A 147 48.57 42.55 -24.49
#